data_AF-A0A7C0YMG5-F1
#
_entry.id   AF-A0A7C0YMG5-F1
#
_cell.length_a   1.000
_cell.length_b   1.000
_cell.length_c   1.000
_cell.angle_alpha   90.00
_cell.angle_beta   90.00
_cell.angle_gamma   90.00
#
_symmetry.space_group_name_H-M   'P 1'
#
loop_
_entity.id
_entity.type
_entity.pdbx_description
1 polymer ?
#
loop_
_entity_poly.entity_id
_entity_poly.type
_entity_poly.pdbx_seq_one_letter_code
_entity_poly.pdbx_strand_id
1 'polypeptide(L)'
;MDRYQIISLIIQGLIAFGAFGGWQLIVSKRKKRLQEIITVSIESDKDFIKFFNTGKINLYIHNIEVKDEKTRQLIGEDSVFDEPRLLVAGTAESSYYEYPISKDLLEYKKIRFCLFLTDELGKKWFSEHGGEINNGEIRVWSYKNYEKEWSL
;
A
#
# COMPACT_ATOMS: atom_id res chain seq x y z
N MET A 1 -5.14 -27.16 -46.08
CA MET A 1 -4.65 -27.11 -44.69
C MET A 1 -4.82 -28.49 -44.10
N ASP A 2 -3.74 -29.14 -43.69
CA ASP A 2 -3.76 -30.54 -43.26
C ASP A 2 -4.41 -30.68 -41.87
N ARG A 3 -5.10 -31.80 -41.60
CA ARG A 3 -5.85 -32.02 -40.35
C ARG A 3 -4.98 -31.83 -39.10
N TYR A 4 -3.69 -32.14 -39.21
CA TYR A 4 -2.69 -31.95 -38.16
C TYR A 4 -2.37 -30.47 -37.87
N GLN A 5 -2.40 -29.60 -38.89
CA GLN A 5 -2.16 -28.16 -38.72
C GLN A 5 -3.32 -27.50 -37.98
N ILE A 6 -4.56 -27.93 -38.24
CA ILE A 6 -5.75 -27.43 -37.56
C ILE A 6 -5.73 -27.84 -36.08
N ILE A 7 -5.39 -29.10 -35.78
CA ILE A 7 -5.28 -29.60 -34.40
C ILE A 7 -4.17 -28.87 -33.64
N SER A 8 -3.01 -28.65 -34.27
CA SER A 8 -1.90 -27.90 -33.67
C SER A 8 -2.30 -26.45 -33.32
N LEU A 9 -3.03 -25.77 -34.21
CA LEU A 9 -3.50 -24.40 -33.99
C LEU A 9 -4.52 -24.32 -32.84
N ILE A 10 -5.42 -25.31 -32.74
CA ILE A 10 -6.41 -25.40 -31.66
C ILE A 10 -5.72 -25.63 -30.31
N ILE A 11 -4.72 -26.52 -30.26
CA ILE A 11 -3.97 -26.80 -29.02
C ILE A 11 -3.15 -25.57 -28.60
N GLN A 12 -2.46 -24.91 -29.51
CA GLN A 12 -1.72 -23.68 -29.22
C GLN A 12 -2.65 -22.56 -28.76
N GLY A 13 -3.83 -22.42 -29.37
CA GLY A 13 -4.88 -21.50 -28.95
C GLY A 13 -5.35 -21.79 -27.52
N LEU A 14 -5.67 -23.04 -27.19
CA LEU A 14 -6.11 -23.45 -25.85
C LEU A 14 -5.05 -23.19 -24.78
N ILE A 15 -3.78 -23.44 -25.07
CA ILE A 15 -2.66 -23.15 -24.15
C ILE A 15 -2.51 -21.64 -23.94
N ALA A 16 -2.60 -20.84 -25.00
CA ALA A 16 -2.52 -19.38 -24.92
C ALA A 16 -3.69 -18.79 -24.11
N PHE A 17 -4.92 -19.25 -24.35
CA PHE A 17 -6.11 -18.83 -23.58
C PHE A 17 -6.04 -19.28 -22.11
N GLY A 18 -5.53 -20.48 -21.83
CA GLY A 18 -5.31 -20.98 -20.47
C GLY A 18 -4.27 -20.17 -19.69
N ALA A 19 -3.16 -19.80 -20.34
CA ALA A 19 -2.12 -18.95 -19.75
C ALA A 19 -2.62 -17.52 -19.48
N PHE A 20 -3.39 -16.93 -20.42
CA PHE A 20 -3.97 -15.60 -20.25
C PHE A 20 -5.03 -15.55 -19.14
N GLY A 21 -5.90 -16.56 -19.08
CA GLY A 21 -6.92 -16.68 -18.03
C GLY A 21 -6.33 -16.94 -16.65
N GLY A 22 -5.27 -17.75 -16.55
CA GLY A 22 -4.52 -17.98 -15.32
C GLY A 22 -3.84 -16.72 -14.79
N TRP A 23 -3.20 -15.95 -15.67
CA TRP A 23 -2.60 -14.66 -15.31
C TRP A 23 -3.64 -13.64 -14.82
N GLN A 24 -4.79 -13.53 -15.51
CA GLN A 24 -5.88 -12.64 -15.09
C GLN A 24 -6.51 -13.05 -13.75
N LEU A 25 -6.61 -14.35 -13.46
CA LEU A 25 -7.08 -14.85 -12.15
C LEU A 25 -6.08 -14.57 -11.03
N ILE A 26 -4.79 -14.69 -11.30
CA ILE A 26 -3.72 -14.32 -10.35
C ILE A 26 -3.77 -12.81 -10.08
N VAL A 27 -3.89 -11.98 -11.12
CA VAL A 27 -3.97 -10.52 -10.99
C VAL A 27 -5.27 -10.07 -10.30
N SER A 28 -6.42 -10.69 -10.60
CA SER A 28 -7.70 -10.34 -9.97
C SER A 28 -7.77 -10.78 -8.50
N LYS A 29 -7.26 -11.98 -8.16
CA LYS A 29 -7.13 -12.41 -6.76
C LYS A 29 -6.10 -11.57 -5.99
N ARG A 30 -5.06 -11.06 -6.67
CA ARG A 30 -4.08 -10.11 -6.09
C ARG A 30 -4.74 -8.76 -5.79
N LYS A 31 -5.47 -8.16 -6.74
CA LYS A 31 -6.18 -6.88 -6.54
C LYS A 31 -7.14 -6.90 -5.34
N LYS A 32 -7.82 -8.03 -5.09
CA LYS A 32 -8.74 -8.17 -3.94
C LYS A 32 -8.03 -8.38 -2.59
N ARG A 33 -6.82 -8.95 -2.58
CA ARG A 33 -5.98 -9.07 -1.36
C ARG A 33 -5.24 -7.78 -1.02
N LEU A 34 -4.96 -6.94 -2.02
CA LEU A 34 -4.23 -5.67 -1.88
C LEU A 34 -4.99 -4.58 -1.09
N GLN A 35 -6.32 -4.66 -1.02
CA GLN A 35 -7.11 -3.79 -0.15
C GLN A 35 -6.83 -3.99 1.35
N GLU A 36 -6.19 -5.09 1.74
CA GLU A 36 -5.87 -5.46 3.14
C GLU A 36 -4.36 -5.34 3.48
N ILE A 37 -3.54 -4.72 2.62
CA ILE A 37 -2.07 -4.88 2.68
C ILE A 37 -1.35 -3.93 3.63
N ILE A 38 -1.89 -2.74 3.90
CA ILE A 38 -1.29 -1.81 4.85
C ILE A 38 -2.29 -1.54 5.96
N THR A 39 -1.96 -2.07 7.14
CA THR A 39 -2.61 -1.67 8.37
C THR A 39 -1.73 -0.61 9.01
N VAL A 40 -2.33 0.52 9.37
CA VAL A 40 -1.62 1.55 10.10
C VAL A 40 -2.11 1.48 11.53
N SER A 41 -1.18 1.47 12.49
CA SER A 41 -1.53 1.66 13.88
C SER A 41 -0.65 2.73 14.47
N ILE A 42 -1.23 3.56 15.32
CA ILE A 42 -0.51 4.64 15.97
C ILE A 42 -0.47 4.30 17.46
N GLU A 43 0.73 4.29 18.03
CA GLU A 43 0.93 4.18 19.47
C GLU A 43 0.92 5.60 20.04
N SER A 44 -0.06 5.91 20.89
CA SER A 44 -0.29 7.24 21.48
C SER A 44 0.85 7.71 22.39
N ASP A 45 1.59 6.78 22.96
CA ASP A 45 2.61 7.05 23.98
C ASP A 45 3.97 7.40 23.36
N LYS A 46 4.02 7.49 22.02
CA LYS A 46 5.25 7.73 21.28
C LYS A 46 4.99 8.74 20.16
N ASP A 47 5.97 9.60 19.90
CA ASP A 47 5.90 10.69 18.91
C ASP A 47 5.98 10.15 17.47
N PHE A 48 5.33 9.04 17.15
CA PHE A 48 5.36 8.40 15.84
C PHE A 48 4.08 7.62 15.47
N ILE A 49 3.93 7.41 14.16
CA ILE A 49 2.97 6.52 13.52
C ILE A 49 3.70 5.27 13.07
N LYS A 50 3.14 4.08 13.35
CA LYS A 50 3.66 2.83 12.82
C LYS A 50 2.83 2.37 11.62
N PHE A 51 3.49 2.24 10.48
CA PHE A 51 2.91 1.55 9.34
C PHE A 51 3.25 0.07 9.43
N PHE A 52 2.27 -0.81 9.26
CA PHE A 52 2.46 -2.26 9.20
C PHE A 52 2.02 -2.78 7.84
N ASN A 53 2.77 -3.74 7.29
CA ASN A 53 2.38 -4.45 6.09
C ASN A 53 1.75 -5.79 6.46
N THR A 54 0.42 -5.81 6.55
CA THR A 54 -0.38 -7.01 6.76
C THR A 54 -0.51 -7.88 5.50
N GLY A 55 0.09 -7.45 4.39
CA GLY A 55 0.17 -8.20 3.15
C GLY A 55 1.17 -9.36 3.18
N LYS A 56 1.30 -10.00 2.02
CA LYS A 56 2.18 -11.16 1.79
C LYS A 56 3.39 -10.85 0.91
N ILE A 57 3.57 -9.59 0.53
CA ILE A 57 4.66 -9.12 -0.34
C ILE A 57 5.26 -7.89 0.31
N ASN A 58 6.57 -7.68 0.16
CA ASN A 58 7.19 -6.48 0.66
C ASN A 58 6.71 -5.26 -0.13
N LEU A 59 6.63 -4.14 0.57
CA LEU A 59 6.32 -2.84 -0.02
C LEU A 59 7.44 -1.86 0.27
N TYR A 60 7.55 -0.86 -0.58
CA TYR A 60 8.59 0.15 -0.52
C TYR A 60 7.93 1.53 -0.52
N ILE A 61 8.02 2.26 0.59
CA ILE A 61 7.42 3.60 0.75
C ILE A 61 8.36 4.63 0.13
N HIS A 62 7.91 5.35 -0.89
CA HIS A 62 8.67 6.40 -1.56
C HIS A 62 8.32 7.79 -1.06
N ASN A 63 7.03 8.02 -0.79
CA ASN A 63 6.52 9.31 -0.38
C ASN A 63 5.35 9.12 0.60
N ILE A 64 5.26 10.04 1.55
CA ILE A 64 4.12 10.20 2.46
C ILE A 64 3.58 11.60 2.23
N GLU A 65 2.45 11.69 1.55
CA GLU A 65 1.79 12.96 1.25
C GLU A 65 0.69 13.22 2.26
N VAL A 66 0.74 14.38 2.90
CA VAL A 66 -0.25 14.80 3.88
C VAL A 66 -1.36 15.56 3.17
N LYS A 67 -2.60 15.06 3.26
CA LYS A 67 -3.69 15.50 2.39
C LYS A 67 -4.43 16.73 2.88
N ASP A 68 -4.31 17.07 4.16
CA ASP A 68 -4.95 18.24 4.73
C ASP A 68 -3.94 19.16 5.42
N GLU A 69 -4.17 20.47 5.26
CA GLU A 69 -3.25 21.52 5.71
C GLU A 69 -3.03 21.51 7.23
N LYS A 70 -4.07 21.14 8.01
CA LYS A 70 -3.95 21.05 9.46
C LYS A 70 -3.08 19.87 9.87
N THR A 71 -3.29 18.70 9.28
CA THR A 71 -2.40 17.55 9.49
C THR A 71 -0.98 17.88 9.05
N ARG A 72 -0.78 18.60 7.92
CA ARG A 72 0.55 18.99 7.44
C ARG A 72 1.31 19.88 8.44
N GLN A 73 0.62 20.84 9.04
CA GLN A 73 1.22 21.67 10.09
C GLN A 73 1.63 20.88 11.34
N LEU A 74 1.01 19.72 11.58
CA LEU A 74 1.18 18.91 12.80
C LEU A 74 2.10 17.69 12.61
N ILE A 75 2.15 17.07 11.42
CA ILE A 75 3.03 15.91 11.15
C ILE A 75 4.20 16.25 10.24
N GLY A 76 4.31 17.51 9.82
CA GLY A 76 5.31 17.97 8.86
C GLY A 76 4.81 17.94 7.41
N GLU A 77 5.65 18.48 6.53
CA GLU A 77 5.43 18.48 5.09
C GLU A 77 5.51 17.08 4.49
N ASP A 78 5.16 16.99 3.21
CA ASP A 78 5.23 15.75 2.45
C ASP A 78 6.66 15.19 2.50
N SER A 79 6.78 13.94 2.92
CA SER A 79 8.09 13.30 3.10
C SER A 79 8.44 12.47 1.88
N VAL A 80 9.23 13.05 0.98
CA VAL A 80 9.84 12.35 -0.15
C VAL A 80 11.16 11.73 0.31
N PHE A 81 11.30 10.41 0.19
CA PHE A 81 12.52 9.72 0.57
C PHE A 81 13.45 9.56 -0.63
N ASP A 82 14.73 9.91 -0.45
CA ASP A 82 15.78 9.66 -1.45
C ASP A 82 15.89 8.16 -1.79
N GLU A 83 15.72 7.32 -0.77
CA GLU A 83 15.67 5.87 -0.89
C GLU A 83 14.37 5.30 -0.30
N PRO A 84 13.69 4.35 -0.97
CA PRO A 84 12.42 3.83 -0.49
C PRO A 84 12.55 3.12 0.86
N ARG A 85 11.58 3.31 1.76
CA ARG A 85 11.55 2.63 3.07
C ARG A 85 10.87 1.28 2.93
N LEU A 86 11.61 0.22 3.25
CA LEU A 86 11.10 -1.15 3.20
C LEU A 86 10.05 -1.35 4.31
N LEU A 87 8.89 -1.85 3.91
CA LEU A 87 7.82 -2.31 4.77
C LEU A 87 7.65 -3.81 4.57
N VAL A 88 8.28 -4.59 5.44
CA VAL A 88 8.39 -6.05 5.33
C VAL A 88 7.01 -6.70 5.47
N ALA A 89 6.72 -7.69 4.62
CA ALA A 89 5.49 -8.46 4.68
C ALA A 89 5.34 -9.19 6.03
N GLY A 90 4.12 -9.15 6.58
CA GLY A 90 3.75 -9.87 7.79
C GLY A 90 3.64 -8.98 9.02
N THR A 91 3.26 -9.60 10.14
CA THR A 91 2.90 -8.90 11.39
C THR A 91 3.96 -9.08 12.49
N ALA A 92 5.21 -9.35 12.12
CA ALA A 92 6.28 -9.46 13.09
C ALA A 92 6.55 -8.10 13.75
N GLU A 93 7.05 -8.08 14.98
CA GLU A 93 7.42 -6.84 15.67
C GLU A 93 8.53 -6.04 14.96
N SER A 94 9.21 -6.62 13.97
CA SER A 94 10.19 -5.93 13.12
C SER A 94 9.62 -5.43 11.79
N SER A 95 8.35 -5.68 11.50
CA SER A 95 7.70 -5.40 10.21
C SER A 95 6.93 -4.07 10.19
N TYR A 96 7.47 -3.04 10.85
CA TYR A 96 6.89 -1.70 10.81
C TYR A 96 7.89 -0.63 10.38
N TYR A 97 7.36 0.45 9.81
CA TYR A 97 8.09 1.69 9.60
C TYR A 97 7.52 2.76 10.55
N GLU A 98 8.40 3.41 11.30
CA GLU A 98 8.05 4.52 12.19
C GLU A 98 8.16 5.84 11.44
N TYR A 99 7.09 6.62 11.47
CA TYR A 99 7.06 7.96 10.93
C TYR A 99 6.82 8.97 12.03
N PRO A 100 7.73 9.93 12.25
CA PRO A 100 7.63 10.86 13.36
C PRO A 100 6.41 11.79 13.22
N ILE A 101 5.80 12.16 14.34
CA ILE A 101 4.70 13.14 14.41
C ILE A 101 4.94 14.16 15.52
N SER A 102 4.40 15.37 15.38
CA SER A 102 4.40 16.33 16.50
C SER A 102 3.43 15.87 17.60
N LYS A 103 3.77 16.20 18.85
CA LYS A 103 2.89 16.02 20.02
C LYS A 103 1.57 16.76 19.88
N ASP A 104 1.59 17.89 19.17
CA ASP A 104 0.40 18.71 18.90
C ASP A 104 -0.64 17.96 18.05
N LEU A 105 -0.24 16.88 17.37
CA LEU A 105 -1.16 16.02 16.64
C LEU A 105 -2.18 15.36 17.58
N LEU A 106 -1.80 15.02 18.83
CA LEU A 106 -2.70 14.37 19.80
C LEU A 106 -3.92 15.23 20.14
N GLU A 107 -3.81 16.55 19.99
CA GLU A 107 -4.92 17.49 20.19
C GLU A 107 -5.83 17.59 18.96
N TYR A 108 -5.34 17.15 17.80
CA TYR A 108 -6.07 17.20 16.54
C TYR A 108 -6.86 15.93 16.28
N LYS A 109 -8.18 16.09 16.07
CA LYS A 109 -9.10 14.95 16.04
C LYS A 109 -9.02 14.07 14.80
N LYS A 110 -8.43 14.52 13.69
CA LYS A 110 -8.49 13.77 12.42
C LYS A 110 -7.18 13.85 11.67
N ILE A 111 -6.75 12.78 11.03
CA ILE A 111 -5.54 12.78 10.20
C ILE A 111 -5.85 12.22 8.82
N ARG A 112 -5.22 12.75 7.78
CA ARG A 112 -5.30 12.20 6.42
C ARG A 112 -3.96 12.27 5.72
N PHE A 113 -3.51 11.12 5.24
CA PHE A 113 -2.27 11.01 4.50
C PHE A 113 -2.38 9.92 3.43
N CYS A 114 -1.45 9.93 2.50
CA CYS A 114 -1.36 8.98 1.42
C CYS A 114 0.07 8.47 1.27
N LEU A 115 0.21 7.14 1.21
CA LEU A 115 1.47 6.48 0.97
C LEU A 115 1.62 6.17 -0.52
N PHE A 116 2.79 6.49 -1.06
CA PHE A 116 3.21 6.12 -2.40
C PHE A 116 4.14 4.94 -2.30
N LEU A 117 3.72 3.80 -2.85
CA LEU A 117 4.35 2.52 -2.58
C LEU A 117 4.72 1.82 -3.87
N THR A 118 5.83 1.11 -3.84
CA THR A 118 6.16 0.13 -4.88
C THR A 118 6.14 -1.28 -4.28
N ASP A 119 5.74 -2.29 -5.05
CA ASP A 119 5.89 -3.69 -4.63
C ASP A 119 7.21 -4.31 -5.14
N GLU A 120 7.53 -5.52 -4.71
CA GLU A 120 8.73 -6.27 -5.15
C GLU A 120 8.81 -6.50 -6.67
N LEU A 121 7.70 -6.34 -7.39
CA LEU A 121 7.63 -6.50 -8.84
C LEU A 121 7.69 -5.16 -9.58
N GLY A 122 7.94 -4.05 -8.88
CA GLY A 122 8.06 -2.72 -9.45
C GLY A 122 6.72 -2.02 -9.73
N LYS A 123 5.59 -2.55 -9.24
CA LYS A 123 4.29 -1.90 -9.45
C LYS A 123 4.05 -0.80 -8.44
N LYS A 124 3.43 0.27 -8.92
CA LYS A 124 3.14 1.49 -8.18
C LYS A 124 1.71 1.49 -7.60
N TRP A 125 1.61 1.63 -6.29
CA TRP A 125 0.39 1.67 -5.45
C TRP A 125 0.20 2.93 -4.58
N PHE A 126 -0.95 3.58 -4.68
CA PHE A 126 -1.37 4.54 -3.66
C PHE A 126 -2.15 3.83 -2.56
N SER A 127 -1.86 4.21 -1.32
CA SER A 127 -2.62 3.82 -0.14
C SER A 127 -3.09 5.07 0.58
N GLU A 128 -4.40 5.30 0.60
CA GLU A 128 -5.03 6.47 1.20
C GLU A 128 -5.59 6.11 2.59
N HIS A 129 -5.15 6.88 3.58
CA HIS A 129 -5.44 6.62 4.99
C HIS A 129 -6.09 7.81 5.67
N GLY A 130 -7.01 7.50 6.57
CA GLY A 130 -7.64 8.45 7.48
C GLY A 130 -7.45 7.97 8.89
N GLY A 131 -7.49 8.88 9.85
CA GLY A 131 -7.51 8.51 11.25
C GLY A 131 -8.27 9.52 12.10
N GLU A 132 -8.60 9.10 13.30
CA GLU A 132 -9.23 9.91 14.34
C GLU A 132 -8.52 9.70 15.67
N ILE A 133 -8.34 10.79 16.40
CA ILE A 133 -7.72 10.81 17.72
C ILE A 133 -8.81 11.07 18.73
N ASN A 134 -9.00 10.13 19.66
CA ASN A 134 -10.03 10.19 20.68
C ASN A 134 -9.44 9.81 22.05
N ASN A 135 -9.40 10.76 22.98
CA ASN A 135 -8.88 10.57 24.34
C ASN A 135 -7.47 9.97 24.39
N GLY A 136 -6.57 10.43 23.51
CA GLY A 136 -5.22 9.90 23.37
C GLY A 136 -5.13 8.65 22.50
N GLU A 137 -6.21 7.88 22.32
CA GLU A 137 -6.20 6.76 21.37
C GLU A 137 -6.30 7.25 19.93
N ILE A 138 -5.33 6.86 19.10
CA ILE A 138 -5.34 7.17 17.69
C ILE A 138 -5.80 5.94 16.90
N ARG A 139 -6.91 6.08 16.17
CA ARG A 139 -7.45 5.06 15.27
C ARG A 139 -7.15 5.45 13.84
N VAL A 140 -6.51 4.57 13.08
CA VAL A 140 -6.26 4.78 11.65
C VAL A 140 -6.93 3.69 10.84
N TRP A 141 -7.44 4.07 9.69
CA TRP A 141 -8.03 3.16 8.72
C TRP A 141 -7.52 3.50 7.31
N SER A 142 -7.30 2.46 6.52
CA SER A 142 -7.14 2.58 5.08
C SER A 142 -8.52 2.62 4.44
N TYR A 143 -8.80 3.64 3.63
CA TYR A 143 -10.08 3.72 2.90
C TYR A 143 -9.94 3.43 1.41
N LYS A 144 -8.74 3.54 0.83
CA LYS A 144 -8.53 3.22 -0.60
C LYS A 144 -7.11 2.78 -0.91
N ASN A 145 -6.99 1.64 -1.59
CA ASN A 145 -5.74 1.11 -2.12
C ASN A 145 -5.88 0.88 -3.62
N TYR A 146 -5.04 1.50 -4.44
CA TYR A 146 -5.16 1.40 -5.90
C TYR A 146 -3.83 1.59 -6.65
N GLU A 147 -3.72 0.89 -7.77
CA GLU A 147 -2.63 1.04 -8.73
C GLU A 147 -2.83 2.34 -9.51
N LYS A 148 -1.80 3.16 -9.61
CA LYS A 148 -1.79 4.37 -10.44
C LYS A 148 -0.34 4.70 -10.75
N GLU A 149 -0.08 5.27 -11.91
CA GLU A 149 1.26 5.75 -12.23
C GLU A 149 1.51 7.12 -11.59
N TRP A 150 2.76 7.35 -11.18
CA TRP A 150 3.23 8.64 -10.70
C TRP A 150 4.70 8.84 -11.05
N SER A 151 5.08 10.09 -11.17
CA SER A 151 6.47 10.57 -11.18
C SER A 151 6.76 11.19 -9.82
N LEU A 152 7.90 10.82 -9.24
CA LEU A 152 8.48 11.50 -8.08
C LEU A 152 9.33 12.67 -8.60
#